data_AF-A0A8S2YVP9-F1
#
_entry.id   AF-A0A8S2YVP9-F1
#
_cell.length_a   1.000
_cell.length_b   1.000
_cell.length_c   1.000
_cell.angle_alpha   90.00
_cell.angle_beta   90.00
_cell.angle_gamma   90.00
#
_symmetry.space_group_name_H-M   'P 1'
#
loop_
_entity.id
_entity.type
_entity.pdbx_description
1 polymer ?
#
loop_
_entity_poly.entity_id
_entity_poly.type
_entity_poly.pdbx_seq_one_letter_code
_entity_poly.pdbx_strand_id
1 'polypeptide(L)'
;MFLEDLMVINNLIVCNEFEQLSNLPIFIDECDPAVGTIYGVYDNPNYNICNTEYYPCIVASMIYHILSLSSRIQMITHWSFYMEGKRLFEGNRTLMTNYNLHLPILSGLKLFGKLKYKRLLIETNQIHSPIFGVATCDDENKSYQLLLFYHVDDWTHEDIQSISITFKNIPSENVLLRHYRIDSNHNNPYVEWVRMGKPDELNPNQLEHLKHSQELKLLYAPVKYKIENNQLKLASFDLPSHSISFIELTNISI
;
A
#
# COMPACT_ATOMS: atom_id res chain seq x y z
N MET A 1 13.01 15.28 -0.25
CA MET A 1 11.75 16.03 -0.41
C MET A 1 11.24 15.69 -1.79
N PHE A 2 10.13 14.97 -1.86
CA PHE A 2 9.54 14.52 -3.12
C PHE A 2 8.88 15.72 -3.83
N LEU A 3 8.76 15.67 -5.17
CA LEU A 3 8.13 16.74 -5.95
C LEU A 3 6.69 17.01 -5.51
N GLU A 4 5.98 15.97 -5.09
CA GLU A 4 4.61 16.01 -4.59
C GLU A 4 4.49 16.78 -3.26
N ASP A 5 5.50 16.66 -2.38
CA ASP A 5 5.58 17.41 -1.12
C ASP A 5 5.53 18.92 -1.39
N LEU A 6 6.27 19.38 -2.40
CA LEU A 6 6.39 20.79 -2.75
C LEU A 6 5.06 21.40 -3.18
N MET A 7 4.25 20.65 -3.94
CA MET A 7 2.94 21.15 -4.39
C MET A 7 1.99 21.36 -3.21
N VAL A 8 1.89 20.36 -2.33
CA VAL A 8 1.04 20.46 -1.14
C VAL A 8 1.54 21.57 -0.22
N ILE A 9 2.86 21.63 0.06
CA ILE A 9 3.46 22.69 0.89
C ILE A 9 3.18 24.08 0.31
N ASN A 10 3.35 24.28 -1.00
CA ASN A 10 3.08 25.58 -1.62
C ASN A 10 1.60 25.99 -1.45
N ASN A 11 0.67 25.05 -1.63
CA ASN A 11 -0.75 25.33 -1.40
C ASN A 11 -1.05 25.63 0.07
N LEU A 12 -0.38 24.94 1.01
CA LEU A 12 -0.48 25.24 2.46
C LEU A 12 0.02 26.64 2.77
N ILE A 13 1.14 27.07 2.17
CA ILE A 13 1.69 28.42 2.33
C ILE A 13 0.66 29.46 1.87
N VAL A 14 0.09 29.29 0.67
CA VAL A 14 -0.94 30.19 0.14
C VAL A 14 -2.16 30.24 1.08
N CYS A 15 -2.64 29.10 1.57
CA CYS A 15 -3.74 29.09 2.54
C CYS A 15 -3.41 29.87 3.82
N ASN A 16 -2.15 29.87 4.25
CA ASN A 16 -1.72 30.57 5.45
C ASN A 16 -1.52 32.09 5.24
N GLU A 17 -1.49 32.58 4.00
CA GLU A 17 -1.48 34.02 3.71
C GLU A 17 -2.83 34.70 4.05
N PHE A 18 -3.91 33.91 4.11
CA PHE A 18 -5.25 34.39 4.47
C PHE A 18 -5.61 33.95 5.89
N GLU A 19 -5.71 34.91 6.82
CA GLU A 19 -5.98 34.62 8.24
C GLU A 19 -7.25 33.78 8.43
N GLN A 20 -8.31 34.03 7.64
CA GLN A 20 -9.57 33.28 7.73
C GLN A 20 -9.42 31.80 7.33
N LEU A 21 -8.38 31.45 6.58
CA LEU A 21 -8.12 30.08 6.10
C LEU A 21 -7.05 29.37 6.91
N SER A 22 -6.20 30.09 7.65
CA SER A 22 -5.01 29.58 8.35
C SER A 22 -5.26 28.47 9.38
N ASN A 23 -6.49 28.34 9.88
CA ASN A 23 -6.87 27.34 10.88
C ASN A 23 -7.90 26.31 10.38
N LEU A 24 -8.32 26.39 9.11
CA LEU A 24 -9.36 25.49 8.59
C LEU A 24 -8.80 24.09 8.29
N PRO A 25 -9.61 23.03 8.42
CA PRO A 25 -9.27 21.72 7.88
C PRO A 25 -8.93 21.77 6.39
N ILE A 26 -8.04 20.87 5.96
CA ILE A 26 -7.61 20.74 4.58
C ILE A 26 -8.02 19.37 4.08
N PHE A 27 -8.71 19.35 2.96
CA PHE A 27 -9.08 18.14 2.23
C PHE A 27 -8.32 18.12 0.92
N ILE A 28 -7.67 17.00 0.63
CA ILE A 28 -7.07 16.74 -0.68
C ILE A 28 -8.05 15.83 -1.40
N ASP A 29 -8.86 16.44 -2.27
CA ASP A 29 -10.03 15.80 -2.87
C ASP A 29 -9.74 15.06 -4.20
N GLU A 30 -8.49 15.09 -4.66
CA GLU A 30 -7.94 14.27 -5.76
C GLU A 30 -6.47 13.92 -5.49
N CYS A 31 -6.20 12.79 -4.84
CA CYS A 31 -4.85 12.38 -4.47
C CYS A 31 -4.46 11.06 -5.15
N ASP A 32 -3.96 11.18 -6.38
CA ASP A 32 -3.67 10.03 -7.23
C ASP A 32 -2.37 10.20 -8.02
N PRO A 33 -1.74 9.07 -8.42
CA PRO A 33 -0.41 9.08 -9.02
C PRO A 33 -0.34 9.65 -10.45
N ALA A 34 -1.49 9.89 -11.09
CA ALA A 34 -1.53 10.42 -12.45
C ALA A 34 -2.75 11.31 -12.65
N VAL A 35 -2.75 12.16 -13.66
CA VAL A 35 -3.94 12.88 -14.15
C VAL A 35 -4.66 12.06 -15.22
N GLY A 36 -5.97 12.29 -15.40
CA GLY A 36 -6.76 11.68 -16.48
C GLY A 36 -7.28 10.29 -16.15
N THR A 37 -8.32 10.21 -15.31
CA THR A 37 -8.92 8.94 -14.84
C THR A 37 -9.42 8.03 -15.98
N ILE A 38 -9.84 8.62 -17.10
CA ILE A 38 -10.35 7.90 -18.28
C ILE A 38 -9.28 7.33 -19.21
N TYR A 39 -8.02 7.76 -19.05
CA TYR A 39 -6.91 7.32 -19.88
C TYR A 39 -6.37 5.97 -19.41
N GLY A 40 -5.94 5.17 -20.38
CA GLY A 40 -5.39 3.84 -20.16
C GLY A 40 -4.10 3.62 -20.95
N VAL A 41 -3.64 2.37 -20.99
CA VAL A 41 -2.37 1.98 -21.61
C VAL A 41 -2.27 2.30 -23.11
N TYR A 42 -3.41 2.46 -23.78
CA TYR A 42 -3.48 2.81 -25.20
C TYR A 42 -3.40 4.31 -25.48
N ASP A 43 -3.71 5.14 -24.47
CA ASP A 43 -3.48 6.59 -24.53
C ASP A 43 -2.03 6.90 -24.17
N ASN A 44 -1.50 6.22 -23.14
CA ASN A 44 -0.10 6.27 -22.75
C ASN A 44 0.30 4.97 -22.02
N PRO A 45 1.36 4.26 -22.45
CA PRO A 45 1.77 3.00 -21.83
C PRO A 45 2.10 3.11 -20.33
N ASN A 46 2.45 4.31 -19.83
CA ASN A 46 2.72 4.54 -18.42
C ASN A 46 1.47 4.36 -17.53
N TYR A 47 0.25 4.38 -18.06
CA TYR A 47 -0.94 4.05 -17.27
C TYR A 47 -0.98 2.58 -16.80
N ASN A 48 -0.04 1.76 -17.26
CA ASN A 48 0.11 0.41 -16.74
C ASN A 48 0.43 0.39 -15.24
N ILE A 49 0.94 1.49 -14.67
CA ILE A 49 1.10 1.66 -13.22
C ILE A 49 -0.17 1.33 -12.45
N CYS A 50 -1.37 1.59 -13.01
CA CYS A 50 -2.65 1.35 -12.35
C CYS A 50 -3.04 -0.14 -12.30
N ASN A 51 -2.40 -0.98 -13.12
CA ASN A 51 -2.70 -2.41 -13.16
C ASN A 51 -1.84 -3.22 -12.20
N THR A 52 -0.65 -2.72 -11.84
CA THR A 52 0.40 -3.47 -11.14
C THR A 52 0.40 -3.21 -9.63
N GLU A 53 1.26 -3.92 -8.92
CA GLU A 53 1.64 -3.70 -7.52
C GLU A 53 2.20 -2.29 -7.26
N TYR A 54 2.69 -1.61 -8.31
CA TYR A 54 3.12 -0.22 -8.21
C TYR A 54 2.00 0.68 -7.69
N TYR A 55 0.75 0.47 -8.14
CA TYR A 55 -0.35 1.35 -7.79
C TYR A 55 -0.59 1.49 -6.28
N PRO A 56 -0.80 0.39 -5.51
CA PRO A 56 -0.92 0.53 -4.06
C PRO A 56 0.35 1.07 -3.42
N CYS A 57 1.53 0.81 -3.98
CA CYS A 57 2.80 1.28 -3.43
C CYS A 57 2.99 2.80 -3.55
N ILE A 58 2.71 3.39 -4.72
CA ILE A 58 2.77 4.85 -4.88
C ILE A 58 1.70 5.54 -4.03
N VAL A 59 0.49 4.98 -3.95
CA VAL A 59 -0.56 5.53 -3.06
C VAL A 59 -0.12 5.46 -1.59
N ALA A 60 0.57 4.39 -1.19
CA ALA A 60 1.16 4.29 0.15
C ALA A 60 2.19 5.39 0.42
N SER A 61 3.09 5.61 -0.54
CA SER A 61 4.11 6.64 -0.49
C SER A 61 3.50 8.04 -0.37
N MET A 62 2.57 8.38 -1.27
CA MET A 62 1.85 9.65 -1.26
C MET A 62 1.19 9.92 0.09
N ILE A 63 0.44 8.95 0.63
CA ILE A 63 -0.22 9.09 1.93
C ILE A 63 0.81 9.30 3.05
N TYR A 64 1.88 8.50 3.09
CA TYR A 64 2.93 8.62 4.10
C TYR A 64 3.55 10.02 4.10
N HIS A 65 3.89 10.53 2.93
CA HIS A 65 4.45 11.86 2.74
C HIS A 65 3.48 12.95 3.18
N ILE A 66 2.24 12.93 2.67
CA ILE A 66 1.20 13.91 3.02
C ILE A 66 0.94 13.97 4.52
N LEU A 67 0.88 12.82 5.19
CA LEU A 67 0.67 12.73 6.64
C LEU A 67 1.81 13.32 7.48
N SER A 68 2.95 13.63 6.87
CA SER A 68 4.07 14.33 7.52
C SER A 68 4.04 15.85 7.33
N LEU A 69 3.22 16.37 6.41
CA LEU A 69 3.26 17.78 6.02
C LEU A 69 2.49 18.69 6.97
N SER A 70 1.30 18.28 7.42
CA SER A 70 0.47 19.12 8.28
C SER A 70 -0.61 18.31 9.01
N SER A 71 -0.84 18.63 10.29
CA SER A 71 -1.96 18.08 11.07
C SER A 71 -3.32 18.63 10.65
N ARG A 72 -3.37 19.68 9.81
CA ARG A 72 -4.62 20.23 9.26
C ARG A 72 -5.22 19.37 8.17
N ILE A 73 -4.45 18.47 7.57
CA ILE A 73 -4.92 17.57 6.51
C ILE A 73 -5.79 16.49 7.19
N GLN A 74 -7.10 16.59 7.00
CA GLN A 74 -8.08 15.74 7.66
C GLN A 74 -8.71 14.70 6.73
N MET A 75 -8.61 14.91 5.42
CA MET A 75 -9.17 14.00 4.43
C MET A 75 -8.30 13.96 3.19
N ILE A 76 -8.18 12.76 2.62
CA ILE A 76 -7.60 12.50 1.33
C ILE A 76 -8.58 11.58 0.61
N THR A 77 -8.92 11.88 -0.63
CA THR A 77 -9.75 11.01 -1.47
C THR A 77 -8.94 10.40 -2.60
N HIS A 78 -9.37 9.22 -3.01
CA HIS A 78 -8.76 8.43 -4.05
C HIS A 78 -9.75 8.31 -5.22
N TRP A 79 -9.41 8.87 -6.38
CA TRP A 79 -10.36 9.08 -7.49
C TRP A 79 -10.44 7.90 -8.46
N SER A 80 -10.84 6.74 -7.93
CA SER A 80 -11.05 5.51 -8.71
C SER A 80 -12.52 5.27 -9.02
N PHE A 81 -12.82 4.83 -10.25
CA PHE A 81 -14.19 4.56 -10.71
C PHE A 81 -14.36 3.15 -11.26
N TYR A 82 -15.60 2.73 -11.47
CA TYR A 82 -15.92 1.59 -12.31
C TYR A 82 -16.09 2.05 -13.76
N MET A 83 -15.40 1.39 -14.69
CA MET A 83 -15.37 1.78 -16.11
C MET A 83 -15.97 0.67 -16.99
N GLU A 84 -17.29 0.71 -17.12
CA GLU A 84 -18.08 -0.23 -17.91
C GLU A 84 -17.58 -0.32 -19.37
N GLY A 85 -17.55 -1.53 -19.93
CA GLY A 85 -17.18 -1.77 -21.33
C GLY A 85 -15.70 -1.58 -21.70
N LYS A 86 -14.81 -1.24 -20.76
CA LYS A 86 -13.35 -1.23 -20.97
C LYS A 86 -12.76 -2.64 -21.08
N ARG A 87 -11.58 -2.75 -21.71
CA ARG A 87 -10.86 -4.03 -21.80
C ARG A 87 -10.34 -4.45 -20.42
N LEU A 88 -9.99 -5.72 -20.29
CA LEU A 88 -9.38 -6.23 -19.09
C LEU A 88 -8.00 -5.57 -18.90
N PHE A 89 -7.71 -5.07 -17.70
CA PHE A 89 -6.46 -4.37 -17.37
C PHE A 89 -6.12 -3.19 -18.30
N GLU A 90 -7.12 -2.35 -18.60
CA GLU A 90 -7.00 -1.15 -19.45
C GLU A 90 -5.99 -0.11 -18.92
N GLY A 91 -5.57 -0.18 -17.66
CA GLY A 91 -4.73 0.85 -17.01
C GLY A 91 -5.51 2.08 -16.53
N ASN A 92 -6.84 2.05 -16.64
CA ASN A 92 -7.67 3.10 -16.05
C ASN A 92 -7.60 3.08 -14.52
N ARG A 93 -7.85 4.24 -13.93
CA ARG A 93 -7.93 4.39 -12.47
C ARG A 93 -9.20 3.73 -11.94
N THR A 94 -9.08 2.45 -11.59
CA THR A 94 -10.19 1.58 -11.19
C THR A 94 -9.76 0.70 -10.02
N LEU A 95 -10.72 0.22 -9.23
CA LEU A 95 -10.46 -0.74 -8.17
C LEU A 95 -10.65 -2.19 -8.63
N MET A 96 -11.38 -2.38 -9.73
CA MET A 96 -11.72 -3.68 -10.29
C MET A 96 -11.96 -3.58 -11.80
N THR A 97 -11.78 -4.69 -12.49
CA THR A 97 -12.10 -4.83 -13.91
C THR A 97 -13.58 -5.17 -14.14
N ASN A 98 -14.01 -5.16 -15.40
CA ASN A 98 -15.36 -5.57 -15.81
C ASN A 98 -15.68 -7.05 -15.55
N TYR A 99 -14.67 -7.88 -15.25
CA TYR A 99 -14.85 -9.27 -14.83
C TYR A 99 -14.95 -9.42 -13.29
N ASN A 100 -15.10 -8.30 -12.57
CA ASN A 100 -15.06 -8.24 -11.10
C ASN A 100 -13.74 -8.82 -10.53
N LEU A 101 -12.63 -8.58 -11.24
CA LEU A 101 -11.28 -8.87 -10.75
C LEU A 101 -10.73 -7.61 -10.09
N HIS A 102 -10.50 -7.67 -8.79
CA HIS A 102 -9.91 -6.62 -7.99
C HIS A 102 -8.46 -6.38 -8.38
N LEU A 103 -8.10 -5.12 -8.59
CA LEU A 103 -6.72 -4.72 -8.84
C LEU A 103 -5.92 -4.65 -7.52
N PRO A 104 -4.58 -4.72 -7.57
CA PRO A 104 -3.73 -4.66 -6.37
C PRO A 104 -4.03 -3.46 -5.45
N ILE A 105 -4.43 -2.32 -6.03
CA ILE A 105 -4.82 -1.12 -5.27
C ILE A 105 -5.94 -1.38 -4.26
N LEU A 106 -6.95 -2.19 -4.61
CA LEU A 106 -8.05 -2.47 -3.68
C LEU A 106 -7.57 -3.28 -2.47
N SER A 107 -6.61 -4.19 -2.67
CA SER A 107 -5.97 -4.90 -1.57
C SER A 107 -5.08 -3.98 -0.74
N GLY A 108 -4.36 -3.05 -1.37
CA GLY A 108 -3.62 -2.01 -0.68
C GLY A 108 -4.52 -1.18 0.25
N LEU A 109 -5.65 -0.70 -0.27
CA LEU A 109 -6.67 0.03 0.51
C LEU A 109 -7.24 -0.81 1.67
N LYS A 110 -7.46 -2.12 1.47
CA LYS A 110 -7.85 -3.03 2.57
C LYS A 110 -6.78 -3.11 3.64
N LEU A 111 -5.49 -3.16 3.28
CA LEU A 111 -4.38 -3.16 4.23
C LEU A 111 -4.27 -1.82 4.98
N PHE A 112 -4.48 -0.68 4.30
CA PHE A 112 -4.61 0.63 4.96
C PHE A 112 -5.73 0.63 5.99
N GLY A 113 -6.90 0.09 5.64
CA GLY A 113 -8.04 -0.03 6.57
C GLY A 113 -7.80 -0.91 7.78
N LYS A 114 -6.72 -1.71 7.79
CA LYS A 114 -6.31 -2.51 8.96
C LYS A 114 -5.42 -1.74 9.95
N LEU A 115 -4.85 -0.60 9.55
CA LEU A 115 -4.10 0.27 10.46
C LEU A 115 -5.02 0.86 11.55
N LYS A 116 -4.41 1.24 12.67
CA LYS A 116 -5.08 1.78 13.86
C LYS A 116 -4.75 3.26 14.05
N TYR A 117 -5.42 3.91 14.99
CA TYR A 117 -5.32 5.36 15.15
C TYR A 117 -4.02 5.80 15.85
N LYS A 118 -3.48 4.98 16.77
CA LYS A 118 -2.27 5.33 17.52
C LYS A 118 -1.03 4.93 16.72
N ARG A 119 -0.29 5.92 16.22
CA ARG A 119 0.98 5.70 15.50
C ARG A 119 2.10 5.28 16.45
N LEU A 120 2.98 4.42 15.94
CA LEU A 120 4.22 4.02 16.58
C LEU A 120 5.42 4.60 15.81
N LEU A 121 6.52 4.82 16.53
CA LEU A 121 7.78 5.23 15.93
C LEU A 121 8.39 4.07 15.13
N ILE A 122 8.91 4.38 13.94
CA ILE A 122 9.77 3.50 13.16
C ILE A 122 11.15 4.15 13.10
N GLU A 123 12.18 3.38 13.45
CA GLU A 123 13.58 3.76 13.30
C GLU A 123 14.20 2.90 12.20
N THR A 124 14.97 3.53 11.31
CA THR A 124 15.73 2.85 10.26
C THR A 124 17.21 3.16 10.41
N ASN A 125 18.06 2.18 10.06
CA ASN A 125 19.51 2.37 9.99
C ASN A 125 19.98 2.96 8.65
N GLN A 126 19.07 3.15 7.68
CA GLN A 126 19.36 3.71 6.38
C GLN A 126 18.84 5.15 6.27
N ILE A 127 19.74 6.09 5.93
CA ILE A 127 19.43 7.53 5.82
C ILE A 127 18.65 7.85 4.53
N HIS A 128 18.90 7.11 3.44
CA HIS A 128 18.29 7.31 2.12
C HIS A 128 17.68 6.00 1.61
N SER A 129 16.74 5.45 2.37
CA SER A 129 16.02 4.25 1.97
C SER A 129 14.81 4.60 1.10
N PRO A 130 14.57 3.87 0.00
CA PRO A 130 13.28 3.91 -0.73
C PRO A 130 12.19 3.10 -0.01
N ILE A 131 12.48 2.58 1.18
CA ILE A 131 11.57 1.78 1.99
C ILE A 131 11.05 2.63 3.12
N PHE A 132 9.73 2.71 3.20
CA PHE A 132 9.01 3.47 4.20
C PHE A 132 8.03 2.56 4.94
N GLY A 133 7.48 3.08 6.03
CA GLY A 133 6.45 2.34 6.74
C GLY A 133 5.57 3.20 7.62
N VAL A 134 4.41 2.64 7.94
CA VAL A 134 3.47 3.15 8.93
C VAL A 134 3.23 2.05 9.94
N ALA A 135 3.53 2.34 11.21
CA ALA A 135 3.27 1.44 12.32
C ALA A 135 2.18 2.01 13.22
N THR A 136 1.26 1.17 13.67
CA THR A 136 0.15 1.55 14.54
C THR A 136 -0.11 0.47 15.59
N CYS A 137 -0.78 0.85 16.68
CA CYS A 137 -1.25 -0.11 17.68
C CYS A 137 -2.70 0.13 18.10
N ASP A 138 -3.25 -0.93 18.68
CA ASP A 138 -4.48 -0.94 19.45
C ASP A 138 -4.12 -1.54 20.82
N ASP A 139 -4.00 -0.67 21.83
CA ASP A 139 -3.55 -1.04 23.16
C ASP A 139 -4.56 -1.95 23.88
N GLU A 140 -5.87 -1.76 23.61
CA GLU A 140 -6.95 -2.55 24.22
C GLU A 140 -6.86 -4.01 23.76
N ASN A 141 -6.74 -4.22 22.46
CA ASN A 141 -6.62 -5.56 21.86
C ASN A 141 -5.18 -6.08 21.83
N LYS A 142 -4.21 -5.31 22.33
CA LYS A 142 -2.77 -5.59 22.27
C LYS A 142 -2.34 -6.07 20.88
N SER A 143 -2.72 -5.29 19.86
CA SER A 143 -2.38 -5.58 18.47
C SER A 143 -1.50 -4.49 17.88
N TYR A 144 -0.58 -4.89 17.00
CA TYR A 144 0.43 -4.03 16.40
C TYR A 144 0.45 -4.29 14.90
N GLN A 145 0.32 -3.24 14.10
CA GLN A 145 0.29 -3.31 12.65
C GLN A 145 1.47 -2.52 12.09
N LEU A 146 2.19 -3.12 11.15
CA LEU A 146 3.27 -2.50 10.40
C LEU A 146 2.99 -2.68 8.91
N LEU A 147 2.73 -1.59 8.22
CA LEU A 147 2.68 -1.53 6.76
C LEU A 147 4.03 -1.00 6.27
N LEU A 148 4.80 -1.84 5.60
CA LEU A 148 6.05 -1.50 4.91
C LEU A 148 5.80 -1.48 3.41
N PHE A 149 6.43 -0.53 2.72
CA PHE A 149 6.36 -0.44 1.27
C PHE A 149 7.69 0.06 0.71
N TYR A 150 8.09 -0.49 -0.43
CA TYR A 150 9.30 -0.11 -1.15
C TYR A 150 8.88 0.65 -2.42
N HIS A 151 8.96 1.97 -2.39
CA HIS A 151 8.55 2.81 -3.51
C HIS A 151 9.75 3.51 -4.17
N VAL A 152 9.79 3.47 -5.50
CA VAL A 152 10.61 4.37 -6.32
C VAL A 152 9.75 4.91 -7.47
N ASP A 153 10.05 6.11 -7.96
CA ASP A 153 9.19 6.73 -8.98
C ASP A 153 9.26 5.99 -10.33
N ASP A 154 10.40 5.39 -10.65
CA ASP A 154 10.56 4.55 -11.83
C ASP A 154 9.82 3.20 -11.64
N TRP A 155 8.63 3.12 -12.22
CA TRP A 155 7.79 1.91 -12.17
C TRP A 155 8.39 0.68 -12.86
N THR A 156 9.44 0.87 -13.67
CA THR A 156 10.17 -0.23 -14.33
C THR A 156 11.37 -0.73 -13.50
N HIS A 157 11.64 -0.09 -12.36
CA HIS A 157 12.74 -0.48 -11.49
C HIS A 157 12.49 -1.85 -10.83
N GLU A 158 13.45 -2.75 -11.01
CA GLU A 158 13.48 -4.07 -10.38
C GLU A 158 14.66 -4.15 -9.42
N ASP A 159 14.37 -4.30 -8.13
CA ASP A 159 15.36 -4.54 -7.07
C ASP A 159 14.74 -5.40 -5.97
N ILE A 160 15.58 -6.00 -5.12
CA ILE A 160 15.15 -6.75 -3.94
C ILE A 160 16.05 -6.36 -2.76
N GLN A 161 15.41 -5.90 -1.68
CA GLN A 161 16.09 -5.55 -0.44
C GLN A 161 15.77 -6.57 0.66
N SER A 162 16.79 -7.02 1.39
CA SER A 162 16.60 -7.90 2.55
C SER A 162 16.33 -7.07 3.81
N ILE A 163 15.19 -7.29 4.46
CA ILE A 163 14.71 -6.48 5.58
C ILE A 163 14.72 -7.28 6.87
N SER A 164 15.29 -6.71 7.93
CA SER A 164 15.23 -7.23 9.29
C SER A 164 14.43 -6.29 10.18
N ILE A 165 13.43 -6.82 10.90
CA ILE A 165 12.53 -6.02 11.73
C ILE A 165 12.68 -6.46 13.19
N THR A 166 12.76 -5.47 14.09
CA THR A 166 12.69 -5.71 15.53
C THR A 166 11.57 -4.87 16.12
N PHE A 167 10.57 -5.54 16.68
CA PHE A 167 9.55 -4.90 17.49
C PHE A 167 10.07 -4.79 18.92
N LYS A 168 10.01 -3.60 19.49
CA LYS A 168 10.44 -3.32 20.87
C LYS A 168 9.26 -2.93 21.74
N ASN A 169 9.39 -3.15 23.04
CA ASN A 169 8.42 -2.79 24.07
C ASN A 169 7.04 -3.43 23.83
N ILE A 170 6.99 -4.72 23.46
CA ILE A 170 5.73 -5.45 23.29
C ILE A 170 5.22 -5.92 24.67
N PRO A 171 4.10 -5.39 25.21
CA PRO A 171 3.50 -5.83 26.48
C PRO A 171 2.68 -7.12 26.33
N SER A 172 3.30 -8.20 25.82
CA SER A 172 2.66 -9.51 25.64
C SER A 172 3.70 -10.61 25.79
N GLU A 173 3.32 -11.77 26.33
CA GLU A 173 4.23 -12.92 26.43
C GLU A 173 4.30 -13.71 25.13
N ASN A 174 3.16 -13.83 24.44
CA ASN A 174 3.01 -14.54 23.19
C ASN A 174 2.21 -13.71 22.19
N VAL A 175 2.61 -13.77 20.92
CA VAL A 175 1.90 -13.12 19.83
C VAL A 175 1.72 -14.08 18.65
N LEU A 176 0.64 -13.89 17.91
CA LEU A 176 0.43 -14.48 16.59
C LEU A 176 0.81 -13.46 15.53
N LEU A 177 1.76 -13.82 14.68
CA LEU A 177 2.18 -13.03 13.53
C LEU A 177 1.39 -13.45 12.29
N ARG A 178 0.84 -12.47 11.60
CA ARG A 178 0.28 -12.60 10.24
C ARG A 178 1.03 -11.66 9.30
N HIS A 179 1.40 -12.15 8.13
CA HIS A 179 2.14 -11.38 7.13
C HIS A 179 1.40 -11.45 5.80
N TYR A 180 0.97 -10.32 5.26
CA TYR A 180 0.39 -10.19 3.93
C TYR A 180 1.38 -9.52 2.98
N ARG A 181 1.31 -9.87 1.70
CA ARG A 181 2.19 -9.34 0.65
C ARG A 181 1.39 -8.94 -0.59
N ILE A 182 1.73 -7.79 -1.14
CA ILE A 182 1.38 -7.38 -2.51
C ILE A 182 2.71 -7.15 -3.24
N ASP A 183 2.98 -7.91 -4.30
CA ASP A 183 4.13 -7.74 -5.18
C ASP A 183 3.85 -8.38 -6.56
N SER A 184 4.85 -8.52 -7.42
CA SER A 184 4.70 -9.16 -8.73
C SER A 184 4.28 -10.64 -8.67
N ASN A 185 4.43 -11.30 -7.52
CA ASN A 185 4.13 -12.72 -7.33
C ASN A 185 2.96 -12.99 -6.36
N HIS A 186 2.51 -11.97 -5.62
CA HIS A 186 1.46 -12.11 -4.61
C HIS A 186 0.41 -10.99 -4.76
N ASN A 187 -0.87 -11.38 -4.77
CA ASN A 187 -2.00 -10.45 -4.91
C ASN A 187 -1.99 -9.65 -6.22
N ASN A 188 -1.65 -10.29 -7.34
CA ASN A 188 -1.42 -9.59 -8.60
C ASN A 188 -2.05 -10.31 -9.79
N PRO A 189 -3.36 -10.12 -10.03
CA PRO A 189 -4.04 -10.76 -11.15
C PRO A 189 -3.58 -10.20 -12.50
N TYR A 190 -3.04 -8.98 -12.56
CA TYR A 190 -2.49 -8.44 -13.79
C TYR A 190 -1.28 -9.25 -14.27
N VAL A 191 -0.32 -9.51 -13.39
CA VAL A 191 0.87 -10.30 -13.76
C VAL A 191 0.49 -11.71 -14.21
N GLU A 192 -0.49 -12.34 -13.54
CA GLU A 192 -1.02 -13.64 -13.98
C GLU A 192 -1.69 -13.58 -15.36
N TRP A 193 -2.46 -12.53 -15.64
CA TRP A 193 -3.05 -12.33 -16.98
C TRP A 193 -1.98 -12.12 -18.05
N VAL A 194 -0.90 -11.40 -17.72
CA VAL A 194 0.28 -11.28 -18.61
C VAL A 194 0.92 -12.65 -18.85
N ARG A 195 1.09 -13.48 -17.82
CA ARG A 195 1.62 -14.86 -17.94
C ARG A 195 0.74 -15.76 -18.81
N MET A 196 -0.57 -15.52 -18.85
CA MET A 196 -1.51 -16.21 -19.75
C MET A 196 -1.44 -15.74 -21.22
N GLY A 197 -0.58 -14.78 -21.55
CA GLY A 197 -0.49 -14.22 -22.90
C GLY A 197 -1.50 -13.10 -23.18
N LYS A 198 -2.01 -12.43 -22.13
CA LYS A 198 -2.94 -11.30 -22.22
C LYS A 198 -4.21 -11.58 -23.05
N PRO A 199 -4.95 -12.67 -22.77
CA PRO A 199 -6.16 -12.98 -23.53
C PRO A 199 -7.23 -11.87 -23.36
N ASP A 200 -7.85 -11.45 -24.47
CA ASP A 200 -8.96 -10.49 -24.46
C ASP A 200 -10.23 -11.07 -23.82
N GLU A 201 -10.47 -12.37 -24.04
CA GLU A 201 -11.56 -13.13 -23.45
C GLU A 201 -11.03 -14.24 -22.53
N LEU A 202 -11.60 -14.35 -21.33
CA LEU A 202 -11.21 -15.36 -20.36
C LEU A 202 -12.14 -16.57 -20.44
N ASN A 203 -11.58 -17.76 -20.58
CA ASN A 203 -12.33 -18.98 -20.31
C ASN A 203 -12.56 -19.17 -18.78
N PRO A 204 -13.48 -20.04 -18.36
CA PRO A 204 -13.81 -20.22 -16.95
C PRO A 204 -12.60 -20.53 -16.04
N ASN A 205 -11.65 -21.36 -16.51
CA ASN A 205 -10.47 -21.73 -15.74
C ASN A 205 -9.49 -20.56 -15.60
N GLN A 206 -9.31 -19.76 -16.65
CA GLN A 206 -8.49 -18.55 -16.59
C GLN A 206 -9.11 -17.53 -15.63
N LEU A 207 -10.43 -17.33 -15.68
CA LEU A 207 -11.12 -16.42 -14.77
C LEU A 207 -11.01 -16.89 -13.31
N GLU A 208 -11.18 -18.19 -13.05
CA GLU A 208 -11.01 -18.76 -11.70
C GLU A 208 -9.58 -18.57 -11.18
N HIS A 209 -8.57 -18.81 -12.03
CA HIS A 209 -7.18 -18.57 -11.68
C HIS A 209 -6.92 -17.10 -11.32
N LEU A 210 -7.42 -16.16 -12.13
CA LEU A 210 -7.30 -14.73 -11.84
C LEU A 210 -8.07 -14.33 -10.57
N LYS A 211 -9.22 -14.97 -10.30
CA LYS A 211 -9.96 -14.77 -9.05
C LYS A 211 -9.18 -15.25 -7.84
N HIS A 212 -8.36 -16.29 -7.97
CA HIS A 212 -7.50 -16.76 -6.89
C HIS A 212 -6.25 -15.91 -6.69
N SER A 213 -5.71 -15.29 -7.74
CA SER A 213 -4.52 -14.44 -7.66
C SER A 213 -4.80 -13.03 -7.14
N GLN A 214 -6.04 -12.54 -7.24
CA GLN A 214 -6.46 -11.28 -6.59
C GLN A 214 -6.69 -11.39 -5.08
N GLU A 215 -6.71 -12.60 -4.51
CA GLU A 215 -7.01 -12.79 -3.09
C GLU A 215 -5.87 -12.26 -2.21
N LEU A 216 -6.22 -11.48 -1.18
CA LEU A 216 -5.25 -10.98 -0.20
C LEU A 216 -4.94 -12.09 0.82
N LYS A 217 -3.98 -12.93 0.47
CA LYS A 217 -3.54 -14.09 1.25
C LYS A 217 -2.37 -13.75 2.17
N LEU A 218 -2.20 -14.57 3.20
CA LEU A 218 -0.99 -14.55 4.01
C LEU A 218 0.19 -15.09 3.18
N LEU A 219 1.33 -14.42 3.28
CA LEU A 219 2.58 -14.84 2.66
C LEU A 219 3.07 -16.18 3.24
N TYR A 220 2.88 -16.36 4.55
CA TYR A 220 3.18 -17.59 5.28
C TYR A 220 2.03 -17.94 6.21
N ALA A 221 1.94 -19.22 6.61
CA ALA A 221 1.02 -19.62 7.68
C ALA A 221 1.27 -18.78 8.96
N PRO A 222 0.22 -18.41 9.73
CA PRO A 222 0.41 -17.64 10.95
C PRO A 222 1.41 -18.31 11.90
N VAL A 223 2.35 -17.53 12.44
CA VAL A 223 3.43 -18.05 13.29
C VAL A 223 3.26 -17.50 14.71
N LYS A 224 3.29 -18.39 15.70
CA LYS A 224 3.32 -17.99 17.11
C LYS A 224 4.76 -17.67 17.53
N TYR A 225 4.95 -16.52 18.15
CA TYR A 225 6.21 -16.11 18.74
C TYR A 225 6.06 -15.93 20.25
N LYS A 226 7.09 -16.34 20.99
CA LYS A 226 7.30 -15.93 22.37
C LYS A 226 8.08 -14.61 22.35
N ILE A 227 7.67 -13.66 23.17
CA ILE A 227 8.36 -12.38 23.34
C ILE A 227 9.47 -12.56 24.37
N GLU A 228 10.67 -12.12 24.03
CA GLU A 228 11.86 -12.21 24.89
C GLU A 228 12.37 -10.81 25.18
N ASN A 229 12.57 -10.47 26.46
CA ASN A 229 13.03 -9.15 26.89
C ASN A 229 12.17 -7.99 26.34
N ASN A 230 10.85 -8.19 26.25
CA ASN A 230 9.89 -7.26 25.64
C ASN A 230 10.17 -6.94 24.16
N GLN A 231 10.88 -7.83 23.45
CA GLN A 231 11.24 -7.65 22.05
C GLN A 231 10.90 -8.90 21.22
N LEU A 232 10.67 -8.66 19.93
CA LEU A 232 10.56 -9.69 18.91
C LEU A 232 11.41 -9.27 17.71
N LYS A 233 12.45 -10.06 17.43
CA LYS A 233 13.23 -9.94 16.20
C LYS A 233 12.72 -10.96 15.19
N LEU A 234 12.26 -10.49 14.04
CA LEU A 234 11.86 -11.36 12.95
C LEU A 234 13.06 -11.87 12.17
N ALA A 235 12.93 -13.05 11.58
CA ALA A 235 13.85 -13.49 10.55
C ALA A 235 13.80 -12.50 9.38
N SER A 236 14.94 -12.29 8.72
CA SER A 236 15.00 -11.41 7.56
C SER A 236 14.16 -11.98 6.42
N PHE A 237 13.55 -11.11 5.62
CA PHE A 237 12.82 -11.48 4.42
C PHE A 237 13.06 -10.48 3.30
N ASP A 238 12.82 -10.93 2.08
CA ASP A 238 13.01 -10.13 0.88
C ASP A 238 11.80 -9.24 0.60
N LEU A 239 12.07 -7.97 0.32
CA LEU A 239 11.11 -6.96 -0.09
C LEU A 239 11.48 -6.48 -1.50
N PRO A 240 10.80 -6.97 -2.55
CA PRO A 240 10.98 -6.47 -3.91
C PRO A 240 10.61 -4.98 -4.02
N SER A 241 11.15 -4.29 -5.02
CA SER A 241 10.67 -2.97 -5.42
C SER A 241 9.16 -3.01 -5.68
N HIS A 242 8.50 -1.91 -5.36
CA HIS A 242 7.06 -1.70 -5.54
C HIS A 242 6.16 -2.65 -4.75
N SER A 243 6.70 -3.31 -3.73
CA SER A 243 5.95 -4.24 -2.89
C SER A 243 5.42 -3.60 -1.62
N ILE A 244 4.34 -4.18 -1.09
CA ILE A 244 3.79 -3.88 0.24
C ILE A 244 3.86 -5.14 1.10
N SER A 245 4.46 -5.02 2.28
CA SER A 245 4.37 -6.01 3.35
C SER A 245 3.54 -5.46 4.52
N PHE A 246 2.46 -6.15 4.88
CA PHE A 246 1.70 -5.84 6.09
C PHE A 246 1.90 -6.93 7.13
N ILE A 247 2.47 -6.56 8.27
CA ILE A 247 2.74 -7.45 9.40
C ILE A 247 1.81 -7.07 10.54
N GLU A 248 1.09 -8.05 11.08
CA GLU A 248 0.18 -7.89 12.20
C GLU A 248 0.60 -8.84 13.32
N LEU A 249 0.86 -8.27 14.50
CA LEU A 249 1.04 -9.02 15.74
C LEU A 249 -0.24 -8.88 16.57
N THR A 250 -0.77 -10.01 17.03
CA THR A 250 -1.93 -10.04 17.95
C THR A 250 -1.54 -10.83 19.19
N ASN A 251 -1.82 -10.30 20.38
CA ASN A 251 -1.62 -11.05 21.62
C ASN A 251 -2.41 -12.37 21.58
N ILE A 252 -1.77 -13.45 22.04
CA ILE A 252 -2.46 -14.70 22.34
C ILE A 252 -2.37 -14.92 23.84
N SER A 253 -3.51 -14.78 24.53
CA SER A 253 -3.65 -15.26 25.90
C SER A 253 -3.71 -16.78 25.85
N ILE A 254 -2.75 -17.45 26.47
CA ILE A 254 -2.79 -18.91 26.67
C ILE A 254 -3.64 -19.18 27.90
#